data_AF-A0A7S0K3F3-F1
#
_entry.id   AF-A0A7S0K3F3-F1
#
_cell.length_a   1.000
_cell.length_b   1.000
_cell.length_c   1.000
_cell.angle_alpha   90.00
_cell.angle_beta   90.00
_cell.angle_gamma   90.00
#
_symmetry.space_group_name_H-M   'P 1'
#
loop_
_entity.id
_entity.type
_entity.pdbx_description
1 polymer ?
#
loop_
_entity_poly.entity_id
_entity_poly.type
_entity_poly.pdbx_seq_one_letter_code
_entity_poly.pdbx_strand_id
1 'polypeptide(L)'
;SRWSSSAMNAIVHAVAKSLRRADGRARVVSYCDDTLGYMVGTRAEADAFRLSVIRRFSALGLPMAEAKCPPPDTSIQWIGLSISTAGPEATIGYAPALAESLEQELASVTVRGAVSPPPLRRPLGRL
;
A
#
# COMPACT_ATOMS: atom_id res chain seq x y z
N SER A 1 -17.97 6.95 15.32
CA SER A 1 -17.43 7.49 14.05
C SER A 1 -18.60 7.94 13.18
N ARG A 2 -18.45 9.01 12.38
CA ARG A 2 -19.53 9.50 11.48
C ARG A 2 -19.73 8.65 10.22
N TRP A 3 -18.79 7.76 9.92
CA TRP A 3 -18.79 6.94 8.70
C TRP A 3 -18.65 5.45 9.06
N SER A 4 -19.46 4.60 8.42
CA SER A 4 -19.25 3.15 8.43
C SER A 4 -18.04 2.79 7.56
N SER A 5 -17.43 1.63 7.79
CA SER A 5 -16.31 1.14 6.95
C SER A 5 -16.71 1.00 5.48
N SER A 6 -17.95 0.59 5.19
CA SER A 6 -18.47 0.52 3.82
C SER A 6 -18.60 1.90 3.17
N ALA A 7 -19.05 2.91 3.92
CA ALA A 7 -19.14 4.28 3.43
C ALA A 7 -17.74 4.87 3.16
N MET A 8 -16.78 4.63 4.06
CA MET A 8 -15.38 5.04 3.85
C MET A 8 -14.81 4.43 2.57
N ASN A 9 -14.96 3.12 2.38
CA ASN A 9 -14.46 2.43 1.19
C ASN A 9 -15.09 2.98 -0.10
N ALA A 10 -16.40 3.25 -0.09
CA ALA A 10 -17.10 3.82 -1.23
C ALA A 10 -16.59 5.25 -1.56
N ILE A 11 -16.40 6.09 -0.54
CA ILE A 11 -15.89 7.46 -0.71
C ILE A 11 -14.47 7.44 -1.28
N VAL A 12 -13.58 6.66 -0.66
CA VAL A 12 -12.19 6.55 -1.08
C VAL A 12 -12.08 6.04 -2.52
N HIS A 13 -12.87 5.02 -2.88
CA HIS A 13 -12.94 4.51 -4.24
C HIS A 13 -13.43 5.57 -5.24
N ALA A 14 -14.48 6.34 -4.90
CA ALA A 14 -15.00 7.40 -5.74
C ALA A 14 -13.96 8.53 -5.95
N VAL A 15 -13.24 8.92 -4.89
CA VAL A 15 -12.15 9.91 -4.98
C VAL A 15 -11.04 9.40 -5.89
N ALA A 16 -10.58 8.15 -5.70
CA ALA A 16 -9.55 7.54 -6.51
C ALA A 16 -9.93 7.51 -8.01
N LYS A 17 -11.17 7.13 -8.31
CA LYS A 17 -11.71 7.15 -9.68
C LYS A 17 -11.74 8.56 -10.27
N SER A 18 -12.14 9.56 -9.48
CA SER A 18 -12.25 10.96 -9.92
C SER A 18 -10.90 11.63 -10.22
N LEU A 19 -9.80 11.09 -9.69
CA LEU A 19 -8.43 11.59 -9.85
C LEU A 19 -7.66 10.88 -10.96
N ARG A 20 -8.28 9.87 -11.59
CA ARG A 20 -7.69 9.10 -12.68
C ARG A 20 -7.48 9.99 -13.90
N ARG A 21 -6.24 10.26 -14.30
CA ARG A 21 -5.95 10.98 -15.54
C ARG A 21 -6.08 10.05 -16.76
N ALA A 22 -6.63 10.57 -17.85
CA ALA A 22 -6.82 9.82 -19.10
C ALA A 22 -5.48 9.36 -19.72
N ASP A 23 -4.42 10.16 -19.55
CA ASP A 23 -3.06 9.89 -20.03
C ASP A 23 -2.33 8.77 -19.26
N GLY A 24 -2.94 8.22 -18.20
CA GLY A 24 -2.34 7.15 -17.40
C GLY A 24 -1.20 7.59 -16.49
N ARG A 25 -0.77 8.85 -16.56
CA ARG A 25 0.38 9.35 -15.79
C ARG A 25 0.07 9.60 -14.33
N ALA A 26 -1.19 9.60 -13.91
CA ALA A 26 -1.56 9.74 -12.50
C ALA A 26 -2.73 8.84 -12.12
N ARG A 27 -2.57 8.18 -10.97
CA ARG A 27 -3.46 7.13 -10.49
C ARG A 27 -3.45 7.14 -8.96
N VAL A 28 -4.55 6.69 -8.40
CA VAL A 28 -4.75 6.54 -6.96
C VAL A 28 -5.18 5.10 -6.72
N VAL A 29 -4.51 4.44 -5.79
CA VAL A 29 -4.82 3.10 -5.31
C VAL A 29 -5.11 3.22 -3.82
N SER A 30 -6.14 2.53 -3.34
CA SER A 30 -6.56 2.65 -1.95
C SER A 30 -6.88 1.30 -1.34
N TYR A 31 -6.54 1.17 -0.07
CA TYR A 31 -6.88 0.05 0.78
C TYR A 31 -7.45 0.62 2.08
N CYS A 32 -8.77 0.49 2.27
CA CYS A 32 -9.48 1.18 3.34
C CYS A 32 -9.22 2.71 3.31
N ASP A 33 -8.65 3.27 4.37
CA ASP A 33 -8.25 4.67 4.51
C ASP A 33 -6.82 4.95 4.00
N ASP A 34 -5.98 3.92 3.84
CA ASP A 34 -4.63 4.07 3.31
C ASP A 34 -4.65 4.23 1.79
N THR A 35 -4.27 5.42 1.32
CA THR A 35 -4.30 5.77 -0.10
C THR A 35 -2.91 6.07 -0.63
N LEU A 36 -2.52 5.38 -1.71
CA LEU A 36 -1.30 5.57 -2.46
C LEU A 36 -1.61 6.31 -3.77
N GLY A 37 -1.08 7.52 -3.92
CA GLY A 37 -1.05 8.23 -5.19
C GLY A 37 0.27 7.99 -5.90
N TYR A 38 0.25 7.63 -7.18
CA TYR A 38 1.45 7.58 -8.00
C TYR A 38 1.32 8.46 -9.24
N MET A 39 2.45 9.05 -9.63
CA MET A 39 2.55 9.91 -10.80
C MET A 39 3.84 9.67 -11.58
N VAL A 40 3.70 9.61 -12.91
CA VAL A 40 4.81 9.61 -13.86
C VAL A 40 5.00 11.04 -14.36
N GLY A 41 6.11 11.65 -13.97
CA GLY A 41 6.43 13.03 -14.33
C GLY A 41 7.46 13.63 -13.39
N THR A 42 7.44 14.95 -13.28
CA THR A 42 8.34 15.71 -12.40
C THR A 42 7.87 15.65 -10.95
N ARG A 43 8.80 15.89 -10.02
CA ARG A 43 8.48 16.01 -8.58
C ARG A 43 7.45 17.11 -8.30
N ALA A 44 7.51 18.22 -9.04
CA ALA A 44 6.56 19.32 -8.91
C ALA A 44 5.13 18.92 -9.35
N GLU A 45 5.00 18.18 -10.45
CA GLU A 45 3.70 17.61 -10.86
C GLU A 45 3.18 16.63 -9.81
N ALA A 46 4.05 15.77 -9.25
CA ALA A 46 3.67 14.81 -8.23
C ALA A 46 3.19 15.49 -6.93
N ASP A 47 3.83 16.59 -6.53
CA ASP A 47 3.42 17.34 -5.34
C ASP A 47 2.09 18.08 -5.58
N ALA A 48 1.92 18.68 -6.76
CA ALA A 48 0.63 19.26 -7.16
C ALA A 48 -0.50 18.21 -7.16
N PHE A 49 -0.19 16.98 -7.58
CA PHE A 49 -1.12 15.86 -7.54
C PHE A 49 -1.45 15.45 -6.09
N ARG A 50 -0.45 15.29 -5.22
CA ARG A 50 -0.62 15.04 -3.79
C ARG A 50 -1.55 16.07 -3.15
N LEU A 51 -1.31 17.37 -3.38
CA LEU A 51 -2.17 18.45 -2.87
C LEU A 51 -3.60 18.38 -3.46
N SER A 52 -3.76 17.97 -4.72
CA SER A 52 -5.08 17.76 -5.31
C SER A 52 -5.86 16.61 -4.67
N VAL A 53 -5.16 15.52 -4.29
CA VAL A 53 -5.73 14.37 -3.58
C VAL A 53 -6.19 14.79 -2.19
N ILE A 54 -5.31 15.45 -1.42
CA ILE A 54 -5.61 15.96 -0.07
C ILE A 54 -6.85 16.86 -0.10
N ARG A 55 -6.88 17.86 -1.00
CA ARG A 55 -8.03 18.78 -1.11
C ARG A 55 -9.36 18.07 -1.39
N ARG A 56 -9.36 17.00 -2.19
CA ARG A 56 -10.60 16.24 -2.47
C ARG A 56 -11.10 15.47 -1.26
N PHE A 57 -10.19 14.82 -0.52
CA PHE A 57 -10.58 14.16 0.73
C PHE A 57 -11.07 15.15 1.78
N SER A 58 -10.39 16.28 1.95
CA SER A 58 -10.82 17.35 2.86
C SER A 58 -12.18 17.94 2.48
N ALA A 59 -12.46 18.12 1.19
CA ALA A 59 -13.76 18.62 0.71
C ALA A 59 -14.93 17.69 1.03
N LEU A 60 -14.66 16.40 1.28
CA LEU A 60 -15.66 15.40 1.70
C LEU A 60 -15.77 15.31 3.24
N GLY A 61 -15.10 16.20 3.98
CA GLY A 61 -15.08 16.19 5.43
C GLY A 61 -14.32 15.01 6.03
N LEU A 62 -13.42 14.39 5.26
CA LEU A 62 -12.57 13.32 5.75
C LEU A 62 -11.31 13.93 6.38
N PRO A 63 -11.06 13.69 7.68
CA PRO A 63 -9.86 14.22 8.35
C PRO A 63 -8.63 13.55 7.76
N MET A 64 -7.68 14.36 7.30
CA MET A 64 -6.40 13.88 6.80
C MET A 64 -5.36 13.88 7.91
N ALA A 65 -4.67 12.76 8.09
CA ALA A 65 -3.49 12.71 8.93
C ALA A 65 -2.29 13.27 8.13
N GLU A 66 -2.13 14.60 8.10
CA GLU A 66 -1.12 15.27 7.25
C GLU A 66 0.30 14.73 7.48
N ALA A 67 0.64 14.40 8.73
CA ALA A 67 1.92 13.79 9.09
C ALA A 67 2.17 12.42 8.41
N LYS A 68 1.11 11.72 8.01
CA LYS A 68 1.15 10.45 7.26
C LYS A 68 1.09 10.65 5.74
N CYS A 69 1.06 11.89 5.26
CA CYS A 69 1.02 12.21 3.83
C CYS A 69 2.35 12.86 3.41
N PRO A 70 3.47 12.10 3.37
CA PRO A 70 4.78 12.63 3.06
C PRO A 70 4.83 13.28 1.67
N PRO A 71 5.80 14.17 1.39
CA PRO A 71 6.08 14.64 0.04
C PRO A 71 6.35 13.47 -0.92
N PRO A 72 6.17 13.65 -2.24
CA PRO A 72 6.47 12.60 -3.20
C PRO A 72 7.94 12.20 -3.17
N ASP A 73 8.17 10.90 -3.25
CA ASP A 73 9.49 10.29 -3.33
C ASP A 73 9.44 9.07 -4.27
N THR A 74 10.61 8.60 -4.66
CA THR A 74 10.83 7.38 -5.45
C THR A 74 10.72 6.10 -4.60
N SER A 75 10.55 6.22 -3.28
CA SER A 75 10.36 5.10 -2.37
C SER A 75 9.26 5.40 -1.36
N ILE A 76 8.43 4.41 -1.05
CA ILE A 76 7.33 4.56 -0.08
C ILE A 76 7.02 3.23 0.59
N GLN A 77 6.57 3.31 1.85
CA GLN A 77 5.97 2.17 2.55
C GLN A 77 4.45 2.29 2.50
N TRP A 78 3.78 1.23 2.05
CA TRP A 78 2.33 1.17 1.97
C TRP A 78 1.86 -0.25 2.25
N ILE A 79 0.87 -0.41 3.14
CA ILE A 79 0.27 -1.70 3.54
C ILE A 79 1.27 -2.81 3.93
N GLY A 80 2.37 -2.45 4.59
CA GLY A 80 3.42 -3.39 4.99
C GLY A 80 4.42 -3.75 3.87
N LEU A 81 4.29 -3.15 2.69
CA LEU A 81 5.22 -3.29 1.58
C LEU A 81 6.11 -2.05 1.47
N SER A 82 7.36 -2.26 1.07
CA SER A 82 8.27 -1.22 0.59
C SER A 82 8.27 -1.24 -0.94
N ILE A 83 7.98 -0.10 -1.56
CA ILE A 83 7.89 0.04 -3.02
C ILE A 83 8.93 1.09 -3.44
N SER A 84 9.80 0.75 -4.38
CA SER A 84 10.80 1.68 -4.94
C SER A 84 10.75 1.72 -6.46
N THR A 85 10.87 2.91 -7.02
CA THR A 85 10.95 3.19 -8.45
C THR A 85 12.21 3.99 -8.81
N ALA A 86 13.23 3.98 -7.94
CA ALA A 86 14.49 4.68 -8.19
C ALA A 86 15.35 4.03 -9.28
N GLY A 87 15.12 2.74 -9.55
CA GLY A 87 15.83 1.95 -10.55
C GLY A 87 15.09 1.89 -11.91
N PRO A 88 15.66 1.16 -12.89
CA PRO A 88 15.02 0.94 -14.18
C PRO A 88 13.73 0.12 -14.09
N GLU A 89 13.60 -0.68 -13.03
CA GLU A 89 12.42 -1.47 -12.71
C GLU A 89 11.90 -1.10 -11.32
N ALA A 90 10.59 -1.20 -11.13
CA ALA A 90 9.99 -1.04 -9.82
C ALA A 90 10.27 -2.29 -8.97
N THR A 91 10.71 -2.09 -7.74
CA THR A 91 10.94 -3.16 -6.77
C THR A 91 9.90 -3.11 -5.67
N ILE A 92 9.48 -4.29 -5.21
CA ILE A 92 8.54 -4.46 -4.11
C ILE A 92 9.14 -5.47 -3.14
N GLY A 93 9.21 -5.10 -1.87
CA GLY A 93 9.66 -5.97 -0.77
C GLY A 93 8.83 -5.74 0.48
N TYR A 94 9.18 -6.41 1.58
CA TYR A 94 8.58 -6.15 2.87
C TYR A 94 9.07 -4.82 3.44
N ALA A 95 8.16 -4.07 4.08
CA ALA A 95 8.56 -2.92 4.88
C ALA A 95 9.44 -3.40 6.05
N PRO A 96 10.51 -2.65 6.44
CA PRO A 96 11.42 -3.08 7.51
C PRO A 96 10.70 -3.45 8.81
N ALA A 97 9.72 -2.64 9.23
CA ALA A 97 8.93 -2.92 10.43
C ALA A 97 8.15 -4.24 10.35
N LEU A 98 7.63 -4.59 9.16
CA LEU A 98 6.93 -5.86 8.97
C LEU A 98 7.91 -7.05 9.02
N ALA A 99 9.10 -6.91 8.42
CA ALA A 99 10.14 -7.93 8.49
C ALA A 99 10.59 -8.17 9.94
N GLU A 100 10.86 -7.09 10.69
CA GLU A 100 11.23 -7.17 12.11
C GLU A 100 10.12 -7.80 12.96
N SER A 101 8.86 -7.38 12.78
CA SER A 101 7.73 -7.99 13.49
C SER A 101 7.59 -9.48 13.16
N LEU A 102 7.78 -9.86 11.89
CA LEU A 102 7.73 -11.28 11.50
C LEU A 102 8.85 -12.09 12.18
N GLU A 103 10.06 -11.57 12.23
CA GLU A 103 11.19 -12.24 12.90
C GLU A 103 10.93 -12.39 14.41
N GLN A 104 10.37 -11.36 15.05
CA GLN A 104 9.99 -11.40 16.46
C GLN A 104 8.88 -12.42 16.73
N GLU A 105 7.86 -12.48 15.88
CA GLU A 105 6.79 -13.47 16.00
C GLU A 105 7.30 -14.89 15.76
N LEU A 106 8.17 -15.10 14.77
CA LEU A 106 8.78 -16.41 14.55
C LEU A 106 9.64 -16.86 15.74
N ALA A 107 10.35 -15.94 16.39
CA ALA A 107 11.11 -16.23 17.61
C ALA A 107 10.19 -16.50 18.82
N SER A 108 8.99 -15.92 18.86
CA SER A 108 8.00 -16.12 19.92
C SER A 108 7.32 -17.51 19.83
N VAL A 109 7.23 -18.07 18.62
CA VAL A 109 6.70 -19.41 18.37
C VAL A 109 7.71 -20.46 18.85
N THR A 110 7.58 -20.86 20.11
CA THR A 110 8.22 -22.09 20.59
C THR A 110 7.42 -23.29 20.08
N VAL A 111 7.95 -24.03 19.11
CA VAL A 111 7.36 -25.32 18.71
C VAL A 111 7.58 -26.33 19.85
N ARG A 112 6.60 -26.44 20.76
CA ARG A 112 6.58 -27.48 21.78
C ARG A 112 6.06 -28.78 21.17
N GLY A 113 6.96 -29.55 20.56
CA GLY A 113 6.68 -30.91 20.08
C GLY A 113 7.49 -31.29 18.84
N ALA A 114 7.79 -32.57 18.68
CA ALA A 114 8.42 -33.07 17.46
C ALA A 114 7.49 -32.81 16.26
N VAL A 115 7.92 -31.94 15.34
CA VAL A 115 7.25 -31.79 14.04
C VAL A 115 7.50 -33.07 13.27
N SER A 116 6.48 -33.92 13.14
CA SER A 116 6.54 -35.04 12.21
C SER A 116 6.71 -34.46 10.81
N PRO A 117 7.77 -34.81 10.06
CA PRO A 117 7.93 -34.31 8.71
C PRO A 117 6.72 -34.74 7.87
N PRO A 118 6.17 -33.86 7.02
CA PRO A 118 5.11 -34.25 6.11
C PRO A 118 5.63 -35.41 5.23
N PRO A 119 4.81 -36.42 4.92
CA PRO A 119 5.23 -37.54 4.09
C PRO A 119 5.55 -37.04 2.67
N LEU A 120 6.82 -36.70 2.44
CA LEU A 120 7.35 -36.43 1.12
C LEU A 120 7.47 -37.76 0.37
N ARG A 121 6.41 -38.11 -0.38
CA ARG A 121 6.47 -38.83 -1.67
C ARG A 121 5.05 -39.20 -2.12
N ARG A 122 4.43 -38.31 -2.89
CA ARG A 122 3.65 -38.77 -4.05
C ARG A 122 4.24 -38.08 -5.28
N PRO A 123 4.88 -38.82 -6.21
CA PRO A 123 5.23 -38.24 -7.49
C PRO A 123 3.92 -37.86 -8.20
N LEU A 124 3.75 -36.58 -8.50
CA LEU A 124 2.70 -36.13 -9.40
C LEU A 124 2.98 -36.75 -10.78
N GLY A 125 1.99 -37.47 -11.32
CA GLY A 125 2.07 -38.10 -12.64
C GLY A 125 2.40 -37.09 -13.73
N ARG A 126 3.04 -37.57 -14.80
CA ARG A 126 3.41 -36.78 -15.98
C ARG A 126 2.14 -36.18 -16.63
N LEU A 127 2.21 -34.90 -16.97
CA LEU A 127 1.30 -34.24 -17.92
C LEU A 127 1.44 -34.87 -19.32
#